data_AF-A0A8H3X0F2-F1
#
_entry.id   AF-A0A8H3X0F2-F1
#
_cell.length_a   1.000
_cell.length_b   1.000
_cell.length_c   1.000
_cell.angle_alpha   90.00
_cell.angle_beta   90.00
_cell.angle_gamma   90.00
#
_symmetry.space_group_name_H-M   'P 1'
#
loop_
_entity.id
_entity.type
_entity.pdbx_description
1 polymer ?
#
loop_
_entity_poly.entity_id
_entity_poly.type
_entity_poly.pdbx_seq_one_letter_code
_entity_poly.pdbx_strand_id
1 'polypeptide(L)'
;METPQKVVNLLTKRKIDHNGPTFCKLMRNGFRYVKDLAEFLQLPDIMDYYYPEQIRFMNALSYPAMIPPIDIMENRPDIYKKLSISVEKYQNLFQAL
;
A
#
# COMPACT_ATOMS: atom_id res chain seq x y z
N MET A 1 25.23 -10.14 4.54
CA MET A 1 23.94 -10.60 4.01
C MET A 1 22.95 -9.49 4.28
N GLU A 2 22.49 -8.81 3.24
CA GLU A 2 21.46 -7.79 3.39
C GLU A 2 20.19 -8.45 3.94
N THR A 3 19.64 -7.90 5.02
CA THR A 3 18.38 -8.35 5.59
C THR A 3 17.32 -8.41 4.50
N PRO A 4 16.55 -9.50 4.36
CA PRO A 4 15.46 -9.56 3.40
C PRO A 4 14.55 -8.36 3.62
N GLN A 5 14.36 -7.56 2.58
CA GLN A 5 13.46 -6.42 2.65
C GLN A 5 12.08 -6.93 3.09
N LYS A 6 11.51 -6.34 4.15
CA LYS A 6 10.18 -6.73 4.62
C LYS A 6 9.15 -5.91 3.85
N VAL A 7 8.10 -6.57 3.38
CA VAL A 7 6.97 -5.96 2.69
C VAL A 7 5.73 -6.07 3.57
N VAL A 8 4.94 -5.01 3.67
CA VAL A 8 3.69 -5.03 4.45
C VAL A 8 2.55 -5.54 3.57
N ASN A 9 1.88 -6.60 3.98
CA ASN A 9 0.62 -6.99 3.35
C ASN A 9 -0.50 -6.06 3.82
N LEU A 10 -1.04 -5.20 2.95
CA LEU A 10 -2.08 -4.24 3.33
C LEU A 10 -3.35 -4.89 3.88
N LEU A 11 -3.70 -6.07 3.37
CA LEU A 11 -4.90 -6.80 3.77
C LEU A 11 -4.84 -7.28 5.22
N THR A 12 -3.66 -7.75 5.64
CA THR A 12 -3.45 -8.41 6.95
C THR A 12 -2.61 -7.59 7.92
N LYS A 13 -1.98 -6.51 7.45
CA LYS A 13 -1.03 -5.65 8.18
C LYS A 13 0.23 -6.37 8.65
N ARG A 14 0.48 -7.60 8.18
CA ARG A 14 1.66 -8.39 8.55
C ARG A 14 2.84 -8.04 7.65
N LYS A 15 4.04 -8.01 8.24
CA LYS A 15 5.31 -7.95 7.50
C LYS A 15 5.65 -9.34 6.99
N ILE A 16 5.96 -9.45 5.70
CA ILE A 16 6.39 -10.68 5.02
C ILE A 16 7.76 -10.48 4.38
N ASP A 17 8.46 -11.56 4.12
CA ASP A 17 9.72 -11.53 3.37
C ASP A 17 9.49 -11.19 1.90
N HIS A 18 10.16 -10.16 1.39
CA HIS A 18 10.24 -9.89 -0.04
C HIS A 18 10.83 -11.10 -0.76
N ASN A 19 10.23 -11.52 -1.87
CA ASN A 19 10.58 -12.75 -2.61
C ASN A 19 10.46 -14.06 -1.80
N GLY A 20 9.87 -14.02 -0.60
CA GLY A 20 9.59 -15.22 0.19
C GLY A 20 8.38 -16.01 -0.35
N PRO A 21 8.13 -17.23 0.16
CA PRO A 21 7.03 -18.08 -0.30
C PRO A 21 5.66 -17.39 -0.24
N THR A 22 5.40 -16.63 0.83
CA THR A 22 4.15 -15.86 0.99
C THR A 22 4.03 -14.75 -0.05
N PHE A 23 5.11 -14.02 -0.33
CA PHE A 23 5.14 -12.97 -1.35
C PHE A 23 4.82 -13.55 -2.73
N CYS A 24 5.51 -14.63 -3.12
CA CYS A 24 5.28 -15.30 -4.39
C CYS A 24 3.84 -15.83 -4.52
N LYS A 25 3.26 -16.34 -3.44
CA LYS A 25 1.85 -16.77 -3.41
C LYS A 25 0.89 -15.60 -3.63
N LEU A 26 1.12 -14.47 -2.99
CA LEU A 26 0.29 -13.27 -3.14
C LEU A 26 0.36 -12.72 -4.57
N MET A 27 1.56 -12.64 -5.16
CA MET A 27 1.76 -12.23 -6.55
C MET A 27 0.96 -13.11 -7.52
N ARG A 28 0.96 -14.44 -7.31
CA ARG A 28 0.17 -15.40 -8.12
C ARG A 28 -1.35 -15.22 -7.94
N ASN A 29 -1.78 -14.67 -6.82
CA ASN A 29 -3.19 -14.40 -6.51
C ASN A 29 -3.61 -12.97 -6.89
N GLY A 30 -2.86 -12.29 -7.76
CA GLY A 30 -3.23 -10.97 -8.27
C GLY A 30 -2.92 -9.79 -7.33
N PHE A 31 -2.23 -10.03 -6.21
CA PHE A 31 -1.69 -8.91 -5.43
C PHE A 31 -0.55 -8.24 -6.20
N ARG A 32 -0.40 -6.94 -6.03
CA ARG A 32 0.66 -6.15 -6.65
C ARG A 32 1.66 -5.67 -5.60
N TYR A 33 2.94 -5.73 -5.95
CA TYR A 33 4.00 -5.17 -5.12
C TYR A 33 4.19 -3.69 -5.47
N VAL A 34 4.28 -2.84 -4.46
CA VAL A 34 4.75 -1.46 -4.59
C VAL A 34 5.94 -1.22 -3.69
N LYS A 35 6.92 -0.48 -4.19
CA LYS A 35 8.13 -0.13 -3.44
C LYS A 35 7.85 0.93 -2.37
N ASP A 36 6.94 1.85 -2.67
CA ASP A 36 6.47 2.89 -1.76
C ASP A 36 4.95 3.02 -1.86
N LEU A 37 4.26 2.84 -0.74
CA LEU A 37 2.81 2.95 -0.67
C LEU A 37 2.33 4.41 -0.76
N ALA A 38 3.04 5.38 -0.20
CA ALA A 38 2.68 6.79 -0.30
C ALA A 38 2.73 7.25 -1.78
N GLU A 39 3.75 6.82 -2.52
CA GLU A 39 3.88 7.06 -3.96
C GLU A 39 2.72 6.43 -4.74
N PHE A 40 2.41 5.16 -4.48
CA PHE A 40 1.28 4.47 -5.10
C PHE A 40 -0.05 5.20 -4.87
N LEU A 41 -0.28 5.70 -3.66
CA LEU A 41 -1.52 6.39 -3.31
C LEU A 41 -1.67 7.76 -4.00
N GLN A 42 -0.63 8.21 -4.72
CA GLN A 42 -0.54 9.55 -5.32
C GLN A 42 -1.02 10.59 -4.32
N LEU A 43 -0.48 10.53 -3.11
CA LEU A 43 -0.76 11.55 -2.11
C LEU A 43 -0.11 12.84 -2.61
N PRO A 44 -0.85 13.97 -2.66
CA PRO A 44 -0.35 15.19 -3.28
C PRO A 44 0.91 15.68 -2.56
N ASP A 45 1.96 15.98 -3.31
CA ASP A 45 3.16 16.66 -2.79
C ASP A 45 2.84 18.05 -2.22
N ILE A 46 1.72 18.65 -2.67
CA ILE A 46 1.16 19.90 -2.19
C ILE A 46 0.36 19.63 -0.90
N MET A 47 1.03 19.06 0.10
CA MET A 47 0.54 19.14 1.46
C MET A 47 1.09 20.43 2.07
N ASP A 48 0.23 21.16 2.74
CA ASP A 48 0.59 22.43 3.32
C ASP A 48 1.63 22.16 4.43
N TYR A 49 2.90 22.47 4.17
CA TYR A 49 4.05 22.14 5.02
C TYR A 49 3.89 22.64 6.48
N TYR A 50 2.94 23.55 6.70
CA TYR A 50 2.50 24.04 8.01
C TYR A 50 1.69 23.03 8.84
N TYR A 51 1.36 21.85 8.31
CA TYR A 51 0.64 20.80 9.04
C TYR A 51 1.52 19.56 9.32
N PRO A 52 2.21 19.51 10.48
CA PRO A 52 3.07 18.39 10.86
C PRO A 52 2.37 17.02 10.87
N GLU A 53 1.06 16.98 11.12
CA GLU A 53 0.27 15.75 11.13
C GLU A 53 0.17 15.11 9.75
N GLN A 54 0.04 15.92 8.71
CA GLN A 54 -0.02 15.46 7.31
C GLN A 54 1.31 14.86 6.88
N ILE A 55 2.42 15.52 7.21
CA ILE A 55 3.78 15.02 6.97
C ILE A 55 4.02 13.71 7.72
N ARG A 56 3.60 13.62 9.00
CA ARG A 56 3.72 12.38 9.80
C ARG A 56 2.91 11.25 9.18
N PHE A 57 1.71 11.52 8.69
CA PHE A 57 0.87 10.52 8.02
C PHE A 57 1.53 9.99 6.74
N MET A 58 2.05 10.88 5.88
CA MET A 58 2.76 10.46 4.65
C MET A 58 4.00 9.62 4.96
N ASN A 59 4.84 10.09 5.89
CA ASN A 59 6.03 9.34 6.30
C ASN A 59 5.67 7.98 6.90
N ALA A 60 4.55 7.88 7.62
CA ALA A 60 4.05 6.62 8.13
C ALA A 60 3.58 5.66 7.04
N LEU A 61 3.33 6.13 5.81
CA LEU A 61 2.95 5.35 4.63
C LEU A 61 4.11 5.05 3.68
N SER A 62 5.28 5.67 3.82
CA SER A 62 6.44 5.40 2.97
C SER A 62 7.10 4.07 3.36
N TYR A 63 6.56 2.98 2.81
CA TYR A 63 7.12 1.63 2.96
C TYR A 63 6.70 0.70 1.81
N PRO A 64 7.45 -0.39 1.55
CA PRO A 64 7.07 -1.39 0.56
C PRO A 64 5.81 -2.17 1.00
N ALA A 65 4.86 -2.34 0.09
CA ALA A 65 3.58 -2.98 0.38
C ALA A 65 3.13 -3.98 -0.68
N MET A 66 2.42 -5.01 -0.23
CA MET A 66 1.60 -5.88 -1.08
C MET A 66 0.17 -5.38 -1.07
N ILE A 67 -0.27 -4.98 -2.25
CA ILE A 67 -1.55 -4.35 -2.54
C ILE A 67 -2.54 -5.41 -3.01
N PRO A 68 -3.65 -5.63 -2.29
CA PRO A 68 -4.68 -6.59 -2.72
C PRO A 68 -5.39 -6.16 -4.01
N PRO A 69 -5.87 -7.12 -4.82
CA PRO A 69 -6.68 -6.83 -5.99
C PRO A 69 -8.02 -6.15 -5.62
N ILE A 70 -8.64 -5.51 -6.62
CA ILE A 70 -9.81 -4.65 -6.42
C ILE A 70 -11.01 -5.39 -5.83
N ASP A 71 -11.27 -6.61 -6.28
CA ASP A 71 -12.35 -7.50 -5.80
C ASP A 71 -12.25 -7.79 -4.29
N ILE A 72 -11.02 -7.91 -3.77
CA ILE A 72 -10.77 -8.03 -2.34
C ILE A 72 -10.98 -6.68 -1.64
N MET A 73 -10.55 -5.59 -2.26
CA MET A 73 -10.58 -4.25 -1.64
C MET A 73 -11.94 -3.59 -1.58
N GLU A 74 -12.80 -3.84 -2.55
CA GLU A 74 -14.20 -3.39 -2.54
C GLU A 74 -14.93 -3.84 -1.28
N ASN A 75 -14.58 -5.02 -0.76
CA ASN A 75 -15.15 -5.60 0.45
C ASN A 75 -14.42 -5.20 1.74
N ARG A 76 -13.44 -4.29 1.67
CA ARG A 76 -12.60 -3.88 2.80
C ARG A 76 -12.59 -2.36 3.02
N PRO A 77 -13.76 -1.76 3.37
CA PRO A 77 -13.86 -0.34 3.69
C PRO A 77 -12.97 0.11 4.83
N ASP A 78 -12.61 -0.79 5.74
CA ASP A 78 -11.69 -0.51 6.84
C ASP A 78 -10.27 -0.16 6.35
N ILE A 79 -9.86 -0.63 5.17
CA ILE A 79 -8.53 -0.38 4.62
C ILE A 79 -8.48 0.96 3.89
N TYR A 80 -9.32 1.16 2.87
CA TYR A 80 -9.23 2.39 2.06
C TYR A 80 -9.67 3.64 2.85
N LYS A 81 -10.60 3.53 3.82
CA LYS A 81 -10.92 4.63 4.75
C LYS A 81 -9.73 4.99 5.64
N LYS A 82 -8.95 4.00 6.09
CA LYS A 82 -7.76 4.24 6.91
C LYS A 82 -6.63 4.91 6.12
N LEU A 83 -6.56 4.64 4.82
CA LEU A 83 -5.63 5.27 3.88
C LEU A 83 -6.16 6.61 3.34
N SER A 84 -7.34 7.06 3.80
CA SER A 84 -7.99 8.31 3.39
C SER A 84 -8.20 8.40 1.86
N ILE A 85 -8.54 7.28 1.22
CA ILE A 85 -8.86 7.22 -0.21
C ILE A 85 -10.20 6.54 -0.46
N SER A 86 -10.85 6.85 -1.59
CA SER A 86 -12.05 6.15 -2.03
C SER A 86 -11.71 4.83 -2.72
N VAL A 87 -12.68 3.92 -2.81
CA VAL A 87 -12.54 2.67 -3.58
C VAL A 87 -12.33 2.95 -5.07
N GLU A 88 -12.97 3.98 -5.61
CA GLU A 88 -12.80 4.43 -7.00
C GLU A 88 -11.37 4.93 -7.26
N LYS A 89 -10.83 5.77 -6.37
CA LYS A 89 -9.42 6.20 -6.46
C LYS A 89 -8.50 4.98 -6.40
N TYR A 90 -8.74 4.05 -5.48
CA TYR A 90 -7.95 2.81 -5.39
C TYR A 90 -7.99 2.00 -6.70
N GLN A 91 -9.18 1.84 -7.30
CA GLN A 91 -9.36 1.12 -8.55
C GLN A 91 -8.55 1.74 -9.69
N ASN A 92 -8.62 3.06 -9.84
CA ASN A 92 -7.85 3.79 -10.85
C ASN A 92 -6.34 3.62 -10.66
N LEU A 93 -5.87 3.75 -9.40
CA LEU A 93 -4.46 3.54 -9.07
C LEU A 93 -4.01 2.10 -9.34
N PHE A 94 -4.85 1.11 -9.01
CA PHE A 94 -4.54 -0.30 -9.21
C PHE A 94 -4.46 -0.66 -10.70
N GLN A 95 -5.29 -0.04 -11.56
CA GLN A 95 -5.26 -0.23 -13.01
C GLN A 95 -4.05 0.46 -13.69
N ALA A 96 -3.48 1.50 -13.07
CA ALA A 96 -2.34 2.24 -13.60
C ALA A 96 -0.97 1.58 -13.32
N LEU A 97 -0.94 0.57 -12.44
CA LEU A 97 0.24 -0.26 -12.14
C LEU A 97 0.54 -1.27 -13.27
#